data_AF-A0A150GEZ5-F1
#
_entry.id   AF-A0A150GEZ5-F1
#
_cell.length_a   1.000
_cell.length_b   1.000
_cell.length_c   1.000
_cell.angle_alpha   90.00
_cell.angle_beta   90.00
_cell.angle_gamma   90.00
#
_symmetry.space_group_name_H-M   'P 1'
#
loop_
_entity.id
_entity.type
_entity.pdbx_description
1 polymer ?
#
loop_
_entity_poly.entity_id
_entity_poly.type
_entity_poly.pdbx_seq_one_letter_code
_entity_poly.pdbx_strand_id
1 'polypeptide(L)'
;MQQITIVTLSTFRDLGRMLAGMASLRRHLAPELLRELLLLCPWQVGKALVVGHWPAGPSALVGSATGREYLVLRASGSSVSGATNASAASLAEGGPCGCCGPPVWVVPEHLALGTSRQELAAVPNMYGYKLQMVLKMAVSGLVSTSHYLVLDSDVLLVRPLSAVTPHWLFPQPGRALYQPQRRGAHADWWSATEAALGLAGCLSASPEARVFGVTPALLATELAAATARFWADRLGGGSWAAALRAMLPRGAPFLTEYCSYHLVSECVLGSGTLERYHAPRLPGAPRLYQGLWRGRRRADRKGSADGDGGGGGGGGGSGGNKTSGGGGAVEWHQPGGRAEVCEDCLFLVVQSNAGVPEARVVSDLEQVFAG
;
A
#
# COMPACT_ATOMS: atom_id res chain seq x y z
N MET A 1 -11.82 -17.07 13.16
CA MET A 1 -10.55 -16.36 12.92
C MET A 1 -10.79 -15.35 11.81
N GLN A 2 -10.39 -14.08 11.98
CA GLN A 2 -10.63 -13.06 10.96
C GLN A 2 -9.63 -13.23 9.82
N GLN A 3 -10.13 -13.60 8.63
CA GLN A 3 -9.33 -13.62 7.41
C GLN A 3 -9.26 -12.22 6.80
N ILE A 4 -8.21 -11.96 6.03
CA ILE A 4 -7.98 -10.70 5.34
C ILE A 4 -7.83 -10.90 3.84
N THR A 5 -8.37 -9.96 3.08
CA THR A 5 -7.99 -9.75 1.69
C THR A 5 -6.71 -8.93 1.65
N ILE A 6 -5.75 -9.33 0.81
CA ILE A 6 -4.56 -8.51 0.54
C ILE A 6 -4.70 -7.90 -0.85
N VAL A 7 -4.45 -6.61 -0.97
CA VAL A 7 -4.41 -5.89 -2.23
C VAL A 7 -2.99 -5.42 -2.48
N THR A 8 -2.38 -5.89 -3.57
CA THR A 8 -1.08 -5.40 -4.03
C THR A 8 -1.27 -4.61 -5.30
N LEU A 9 -0.68 -3.42 -5.39
CA LEU A 9 -0.80 -2.57 -6.56
C LEU A 9 0.50 -2.58 -7.37
N SER A 10 0.38 -2.83 -8.67
CA SER A 10 1.42 -2.60 -9.67
C SER A 10 0.83 -1.65 -10.70
N THR A 11 1.18 -0.36 -10.69
CA THR A 11 0.73 0.60 -11.72
C THR A 11 1.85 1.05 -12.65
N PHE A 12 3.06 0.58 -12.39
CA PHE A 12 4.25 0.83 -13.19
C PHE A 12 4.76 -0.52 -13.68
N ARG A 13 5.62 -0.55 -14.70
CA ARG A 13 6.22 -1.77 -15.27
C ARG A 13 7.16 -2.50 -14.28
N ASP A 14 6.78 -2.56 -13.02
CA ASP A 14 7.51 -2.98 -11.83
C ASP A 14 7.00 -4.36 -11.41
N LEU A 15 6.94 -5.26 -12.40
CA LEU A 15 6.47 -6.62 -12.23
C LEU A 15 7.38 -7.37 -11.26
N GLY A 16 8.69 -7.15 -11.30
CA GLY A 16 9.63 -7.81 -10.40
C GLY A 16 9.37 -7.48 -8.93
N ARG A 17 9.08 -6.22 -8.59
CA ARG A 17 8.71 -5.87 -7.21
C ARG A 17 7.39 -6.46 -6.77
N MET A 18 6.38 -6.48 -7.64
CA MET A 18 5.12 -7.15 -7.33
C MET A 18 5.34 -8.64 -7.05
N LEU A 19 6.15 -9.32 -7.87
CA LEU A 19 6.51 -10.72 -7.67
C LEU A 19 7.32 -10.93 -6.38
N ALA A 20 8.24 -10.02 -6.03
CA ALA A 20 8.96 -10.06 -4.77
C ALA A 20 8.01 -9.88 -3.57
N GLY A 21 7.06 -8.95 -3.66
CA GLY A 21 5.97 -8.77 -2.70
C GLY A 21 5.17 -10.06 -2.51
N MET A 22 4.75 -10.69 -3.61
CA MET A 22 4.04 -11.97 -3.57
C MET A 22 4.87 -13.10 -2.95
N ALA A 23 6.16 -13.19 -3.29
CA ALA A 23 7.07 -14.17 -2.70
C ALA A 23 7.23 -13.95 -1.18
N SER A 24 7.32 -12.69 -0.75
CA SER A 24 7.39 -12.33 0.67
C SER A 24 6.10 -12.72 1.41
N LEU A 25 4.93 -12.44 0.83
CA LEU A 25 3.64 -12.87 1.36
C LEU A 25 3.55 -14.38 1.46
N ARG A 26 3.97 -15.10 0.41
CA ARG A 26 3.97 -16.56 0.41
C ARG A 26 4.83 -17.16 1.53
N ARG A 27 6.01 -16.58 1.76
CA ARG A 27 6.97 -17.07 2.74
C ARG A 27 6.51 -16.77 4.17
N HIS A 28 5.90 -15.62 4.38
CA HIS A 28 5.69 -15.08 5.72
C HIS A 28 4.23 -15.03 6.16
N LEU A 29 3.24 -15.18 5.28
CA LEU A 29 1.82 -15.15 5.67
C LEU A 29 1.26 -16.58 5.77
N ALA A 30 0.73 -16.90 6.96
CA ALA A 30 -0.03 -18.12 7.17
C ALA A 30 -1.28 -18.14 6.26
N PRO A 31 -1.50 -19.21 5.47
CA PRO A 31 -2.63 -19.29 4.53
C PRO A 31 -4.00 -19.11 5.20
N GLU A 32 -4.14 -19.49 6.47
CA GLU A 32 -5.38 -19.38 7.24
C GLU A 32 -5.81 -17.91 7.47
N LEU A 33 -4.85 -16.98 7.45
CA LEU A 33 -5.11 -15.55 7.55
C LEU A 33 -5.58 -14.95 6.23
N LEU A 34 -5.29 -15.57 5.09
CA LEU A 34 -5.56 -15.00 3.77
C LEU A 34 -6.90 -15.49 3.23
N ARG A 35 -7.83 -14.57 3.00
CA ARG A 35 -9.09 -14.86 2.30
C ARG A 35 -8.86 -14.94 0.79
N GLU A 36 -8.21 -13.92 0.24
CA GLU A 36 -7.91 -13.78 -1.18
C GLU A 36 -6.79 -12.74 -1.38
N LEU A 37 -6.09 -12.84 -2.50
CA LEU A 37 -5.06 -11.88 -2.93
C LEU A 37 -5.51 -11.20 -4.24
N LEU A 38 -5.61 -9.88 -4.24
CA LEU A 38 -5.93 -9.06 -5.41
C LEU A 38 -4.65 -8.39 -5.92
N LEU A 39 -4.23 -8.77 -7.12
CA LEU A 39 -3.11 -8.17 -7.84
C LEU A 39 -3.66 -7.13 -8.82
N LEU A 40 -3.63 -5.85 -8.45
CA LEU A 40 -4.06 -4.78 -9.35
C LEU A 40 -2.93 -4.45 -10.32
N CYS A 41 -3.16 -4.61 -11.62
CA CYS A 41 -2.12 -4.39 -12.64
C CYS A 41 -2.62 -3.50 -13.78
N PRO A 42 -1.71 -2.87 -14.55
CA PRO A 42 -2.11 -2.15 -15.75
C PRO A 42 -2.70 -3.16 -16.73
N TRP A 43 -3.77 -2.77 -17.44
CA TRP A 43 -4.49 -3.69 -18.31
C TRP A 43 -3.65 -4.21 -19.48
N GLN A 44 -2.56 -3.50 -19.83
CA GLN A 44 -1.57 -3.94 -20.80
C GLN A 44 -0.71 -5.10 -20.28
N VAL A 45 -0.47 -5.18 -18.97
CA VAL A 45 0.34 -6.23 -18.32
C VAL A 45 -0.50 -7.46 -17.99
N GLY A 46 -1.80 -7.30 -17.71
CA GLY A 46 -2.69 -8.40 -17.36
C GLY A 46 -2.72 -9.53 -18.41
N LYS A 47 -2.46 -9.22 -19.69
CA LYS A 47 -2.32 -10.23 -20.74
C LYS A 47 -1.05 -11.09 -20.61
N ALA A 48 0.04 -10.52 -20.09
CA ALA A 48 1.32 -11.20 -19.90
C ALA A 48 1.37 -12.05 -18.62
N LEU A 49 0.60 -11.66 -17.59
CA LEU A 49 0.60 -12.35 -16.28
C LEU A 49 -0.12 -13.70 -16.27
N VAL A 50 -0.73 -14.11 -17.38
CA VAL A 50 -1.33 -15.45 -17.58
C VAL A 50 -0.25 -16.56 -17.52
N VAL A 51 1.03 -16.22 -17.42
CA VAL A 51 2.15 -17.16 -17.53
C VAL A 51 3.07 -17.06 -16.31
N GLY A 52 2.82 -17.87 -15.27
CA GLY A 52 3.73 -17.95 -14.12
C GLY A 52 3.22 -18.85 -13.01
N HIS A 53 3.93 -19.95 -12.76
CA HIS A 53 3.53 -21.02 -11.86
C HIS A 53 3.60 -20.61 -10.37
N TRP A 54 2.46 -20.66 -9.66
CA TRP A 54 2.45 -21.00 -8.23
C TRP A 54 2.51 -22.53 -8.14
N PRO A 55 3.36 -23.16 -7.31
CA PRO A 55 3.71 -24.57 -7.48
C PRO A 55 2.64 -25.47 -6.85
N ALA A 56 1.55 -25.59 -7.61
CA ALA A 56 0.67 -26.72 -7.78
C ALA A 56 -0.18 -26.30 -8.99
N GLY A 57 0.22 -26.77 -10.18
CA GLY A 57 -0.11 -26.18 -11.48
C GLY A 57 -1.56 -25.67 -11.59
N PRO A 58 -1.80 -24.40 -11.95
CA PRO A 58 -3.14 -23.92 -12.28
C PRO A 58 -3.57 -24.31 -13.69
N SER A 59 -4.87 -24.57 -13.86
CA SER A 59 -5.55 -24.18 -15.08
C SER A 59 -6.08 -22.76 -14.88
N ALA A 60 -5.67 -21.81 -15.73
CA ALA A 60 -6.27 -20.49 -15.76
C ALA A 60 -7.70 -20.61 -16.27
N LEU A 61 -8.68 -20.27 -15.44
CA LEU A 61 -10.07 -20.16 -15.87
C LEU A 61 -10.38 -18.68 -16.04
N VAL A 62 -10.76 -18.29 -17.26
CA VAL A 62 -11.38 -16.99 -17.50
C VAL A 62 -12.80 -17.09 -16.96
N GLY A 63 -13.04 -16.44 -15.83
CA GLY A 63 -14.36 -16.37 -15.21
C GLY A 63 -15.06 -15.09 -15.62
N SER A 64 -16.34 -15.18 -15.99
CA SER A 64 -17.26 -14.04 -16.01
C SER A 64 -18.16 -14.16 -14.78
N ALA A 65 -17.97 -13.26 -13.82
CA ALA A 65 -18.95 -13.02 -12.77
C ALA A 65 -19.43 -11.58 -12.94
N THR A 66 -20.75 -11.37 -12.84
CA THR A 66 -21.39 -10.05 -12.98
C THR A 66 -21.13 -9.30 -14.30
N GLY A 67 -20.73 -10.01 -15.37
CA GLY A 67 -20.42 -9.40 -16.67
C GLY A 67 -19.04 -8.72 -16.73
N ARG A 68 -18.16 -8.98 -15.76
CA ARG A 68 -16.78 -8.49 -15.73
C ARG A 68 -15.79 -9.65 -15.92
N GLU A 69 -14.85 -9.49 -16.83
CA GLU A 69 -13.81 -10.50 -17.13
C GLU A 69 -12.67 -10.42 -16.10
N TYR A 70 -12.51 -11.44 -15.25
CA TYR A 70 -11.36 -11.54 -14.35
C TYR A 70 -10.54 -12.79 -14.67
N LEU A 71 -9.23 -12.70 -14.45
CA LEU A 71 -8.35 -13.86 -14.49
C LEU A 71 -8.23 -14.44 -13.08
N VAL A 72 -8.70 -15.67 -12.92
CA VAL A 72 -8.56 -16.43 -11.67
C VAL A 72 -7.40 -17.38 -11.80
N LEU A 73 -6.38 -17.21 -10.97
CA LEU A 73 -5.31 -18.20 -10.83
C LEU A 73 -5.70 -19.13 -9.67
N ARG A 74 -6.20 -20.33 -9.99
CA ARG A 74 -6.48 -21.38 -8.99
C ARG A 74 -5.38 -22.42 -9.03
N ALA A 75 -4.74 -22.71 -7.90
CA ALA A 75 -3.91 -23.91 -7.78
C ALA A 75 -4.78 -25.15 -8.01
N SER A 76 -4.50 -25.96 -9.04
CA SER A 76 -5.26 -27.20 -9.25
C SER A 76 -4.61 -28.34 -8.48
N GLY A 77 -5.42 -29.02 -7.67
CA GLY A 77 -5.12 -30.37 -7.19
C GLY A 77 -5.60 -31.38 -8.24
N SER A 78 -4.74 -32.34 -8.55
CA SER A 78 -4.89 -33.57 -9.36
C SER A 78 -6.18 -33.78 -10.18
N SER A 79 -5.96 -34.03 -11.48
CA SER A 79 -6.88 -34.39 -12.55
C SER A 79 -8.18 -35.10 -12.14
N VAL A 80 -9.33 -34.45 -12.37
CA VAL A 80 -10.62 -35.13 -12.54
C VAL A 80 -11.11 -34.85 -13.96
N SER A 81 -11.11 -35.89 -14.78
CA SER A 81 -11.64 -35.90 -16.14
C SER A 81 -13.17 -35.88 -16.12
N GLY A 82 -13.77 -34.81 -16.62
CA GLY A 82 -15.23 -34.72 -16.77
C GLY A 82 -15.67 -33.33 -17.22
N ALA A 83 -15.61 -33.07 -18.53
CA ALA A 83 -16.14 -31.85 -19.12
C ALA A 83 -17.65 -31.99 -19.35
N THR A 84 -18.47 -31.18 -18.63
CA THR A 84 -19.82 -30.83 -19.08
C THR A 84 -20.11 -29.35 -18.77
N ASN A 85 -20.93 -28.76 -19.63
CA ASN A 85 -21.16 -27.33 -19.83
C ASN A 85 -21.43 -26.52 -18.55
N ALA A 86 -20.65 -25.47 -18.32
CA ALA A 86 -20.81 -24.54 -17.20
C ALA A 86 -21.72 -23.35 -17.60
N SER A 87 -22.94 -23.35 -17.07
CA SER A 87 -23.78 -22.17 -16.91
C SER A 87 -23.22 -21.22 -15.85
N ALA A 88 -23.53 -19.93 -15.96
CA ALA A 88 -23.09 -18.85 -15.05
C ALA A 88 -23.36 -19.20 -13.57
N ALA A 89 -22.34 -19.73 -12.90
CA ALA A 89 -22.38 -20.10 -11.50
C ALA A 89 -21.93 -18.90 -10.65
N SER A 90 -22.76 -18.58 -9.66
CA SER A 90 -22.42 -17.73 -8.52
C SER A 90 -21.02 -18.05 -7.98
N LEU A 91 -20.18 -17.04 -7.80
CA LEU A 91 -18.85 -17.14 -7.17
C LEU A 91 -18.90 -17.65 -5.71
N ALA A 92 -20.09 -17.87 -5.14
CA ALA A 92 -20.27 -18.14 -3.72
C ALA A 92 -20.40 -19.63 -3.31
N GLU A 93 -20.60 -20.59 -4.23
CA GLU A 93 -21.06 -21.95 -3.81
C GLU A 93 -20.08 -23.10 -4.06
N GLY A 94 -18.90 -22.85 -4.61
CA GLY A 94 -17.83 -23.84 -4.61
C GLY A 94 -17.17 -23.89 -3.23
N GLY A 95 -17.60 -24.79 -2.34
CA GLY A 95 -16.94 -25.01 -1.05
C GLY A 95 -15.43 -25.19 -1.22
N PRO A 96 -14.60 -24.68 -0.30
CA PRO A 96 -13.15 -24.72 -0.44
C PRO A 96 -12.68 -26.17 -0.56
N CYS A 97 -12.19 -26.52 -1.76
CA CYS A 97 -11.28 -27.63 -1.96
C CYS A 97 -10.19 -27.51 -0.88
N GLY A 98 -10.15 -28.41 0.12
CA GLY A 98 -9.19 -28.34 1.23
C GLY A 98 -7.72 -28.39 0.78
N CYS A 99 -7.46 -28.72 -0.49
CA CYS A 99 -6.15 -28.78 -1.11
C CYS A 99 -5.75 -27.47 -1.83
N CYS A 100 -6.68 -26.54 -2.02
CA CYS A 100 -6.48 -25.35 -2.83
C CYS A 100 -6.25 -24.16 -1.89
N GLY A 101 -5.07 -23.54 -1.96
CA GLY A 101 -4.79 -22.32 -1.21
C GLY A 101 -5.74 -21.16 -1.56
N PRO A 102 -5.65 -20.02 -0.85
CA PRO A 102 -6.48 -18.84 -1.11
C PRO A 102 -6.38 -18.40 -2.58
N PRO A 103 -7.49 -17.96 -3.20
CA PRO A 103 -7.47 -17.52 -4.59
C PRO A 103 -6.60 -16.28 -4.79
N VAL A 104 -5.89 -16.25 -5.91
CA VAL A 104 -5.15 -15.08 -6.40
C VAL A 104 -5.87 -14.54 -7.64
N TRP A 105 -6.31 -13.29 -7.56
CA TRP A 105 -7.04 -12.59 -8.60
C TRP A 105 -6.12 -11.57 -9.26
N VAL A 106 -5.93 -11.66 -10.58
CA VAL A 106 -5.27 -10.61 -11.34
C VAL A 106 -6.35 -9.68 -11.87
N VAL A 107 -6.38 -8.45 -11.36
CA VAL A 107 -7.44 -7.48 -11.65
C VAL A 107 -6.86 -6.31 -12.44
N PRO A 108 -7.21 -6.19 -13.73
CA PRO A 108 -6.91 -4.99 -14.50
C PRO A 108 -7.46 -3.72 -13.83
N GLU A 109 -6.65 -2.66 -13.81
CA GLU A 109 -7.00 -1.38 -13.18
C GLU A 109 -8.37 -0.82 -13.61
N HIS A 110 -8.74 -0.90 -14.89
CA HIS A 110 -10.03 -0.41 -15.38
C HIS A 110 -11.23 -1.15 -14.74
N LEU A 111 -11.08 -2.45 -14.45
CA LEU A 111 -12.12 -3.22 -13.78
C LEU A 111 -12.22 -2.89 -12.30
N ALA A 112 -11.08 -2.69 -11.63
CA ALA A 112 -11.05 -2.19 -10.25
C ALA A 112 -11.66 -0.79 -10.13
N LEU A 113 -11.46 0.05 -11.14
CA LEU A 113 -12.07 1.37 -11.24
C LEU A 113 -13.53 1.33 -11.70
N GLY A 114 -14.07 0.19 -12.14
CA GLY A 114 -15.43 0.12 -12.69
C GLY A 114 -15.64 0.98 -13.94
N THR A 115 -14.61 1.10 -14.80
CA THR A 115 -14.61 1.91 -16.02
C THR A 115 -14.19 1.05 -17.24
N SER A 116 -14.53 1.48 -18.45
CA SER A 116 -14.04 0.83 -19.65
C SER A 116 -12.57 1.19 -19.93
N ARG A 117 -11.89 0.35 -20.75
CA ARG A 117 -10.53 0.65 -21.21
C ARG A 117 -10.47 1.94 -22.02
N GLN A 118 -11.51 2.22 -22.81
CA GLN A 118 -11.61 3.42 -23.63
C GLN A 118 -11.75 4.68 -22.77
N GLU A 119 -12.60 4.64 -21.75
CA GLU A 119 -12.77 5.75 -20.82
C GLU A 119 -11.49 6.03 -20.02
N LEU A 120 -10.81 4.98 -19.55
CA LEU A 120 -9.54 5.15 -18.85
C LEU A 120 -8.45 5.70 -19.78
N ALA A 121 -8.36 5.20 -21.02
CA ALA A 121 -7.42 5.70 -22.02
C ALA A 121 -7.70 7.16 -22.45
N ALA A 122 -8.94 7.62 -22.30
CA ALA A 122 -9.33 9.00 -22.57
C ALA A 122 -8.93 9.99 -21.45
N VAL A 123 -8.42 9.52 -20.31
CA VAL A 123 -7.92 10.39 -19.24
C VAL A 123 -6.58 10.99 -19.66
N PRO A 124 -6.49 12.31 -19.89
CA PRO A 124 -5.28 12.94 -20.40
C PRO A 124 -4.17 12.94 -19.35
N ASN A 125 -2.95 12.59 -19.76
CA ASN A 125 -1.75 12.67 -18.92
C ASN A 125 -1.94 12.04 -17.53
N MET A 126 -2.54 10.85 -17.50
CA MET A 126 -2.82 10.10 -16.27
C MET A 126 -1.54 9.94 -15.44
N TYR A 127 -1.57 10.43 -14.21
CA TYR A 127 -0.43 10.34 -13.31
C TYR A 127 -0.49 9.02 -12.53
N GLY A 128 0.41 8.09 -12.86
CA GLY A 128 0.38 6.72 -12.30
C GLY A 128 0.41 6.65 -10.78
N TYR A 129 0.97 7.66 -10.10
CA TYR A 129 0.96 7.74 -8.64
C TYR A 129 -0.46 8.00 -8.11
N LYS A 130 -1.20 8.95 -8.71
CA LYS A 130 -2.61 9.19 -8.36
C LYS A 130 -3.49 8.00 -8.70
N LEU A 131 -3.18 7.27 -9.77
CA LEU A 131 -3.88 6.03 -10.09
C LEU A 131 -3.78 4.99 -8.98
N GLN A 132 -2.58 4.81 -8.38
CA GLN A 132 -2.43 3.92 -7.22
C GLN A 132 -3.33 4.36 -6.06
N MET A 133 -3.33 5.66 -5.74
CA MET A 133 -4.14 6.22 -4.65
C MET A 133 -5.64 5.92 -4.87
N VAL A 134 -6.13 6.16 -6.08
CA VAL A 134 -7.54 5.93 -6.41
C VAL A 134 -7.89 4.44 -6.37
N LEU A 135 -7.02 3.57 -6.90
CA LEU A 135 -7.24 2.12 -6.91
C LEU A 135 -7.37 1.54 -5.50
N LYS A 136 -6.62 2.06 -4.52
CA LYS A 136 -6.70 1.62 -3.12
C LYS A 136 -8.07 1.81 -2.51
N MET A 137 -8.84 2.82 -2.93
CA MET A 137 -10.23 3.01 -2.49
C MET A 137 -11.22 2.26 -3.39
N ALA A 138 -11.03 2.32 -4.72
CA ALA A 138 -11.96 1.76 -5.70
C ALA A 138 -12.08 0.23 -5.58
N VAL A 139 -11.00 -0.45 -5.21
CA VAL A 139 -10.98 -1.92 -5.03
C VAL A 139 -11.94 -2.41 -3.93
N SER A 140 -12.40 -1.53 -3.04
CA SER A 140 -13.36 -1.90 -1.97
C SER A 140 -14.62 -2.59 -2.50
N GLY A 141 -15.07 -2.27 -3.72
CA GLY A 141 -16.21 -2.94 -4.36
C GLY A 141 -15.93 -4.39 -4.83
N LEU A 142 -14.67 -4.84 -4.77
CA LEU A 142 -14.24 -6.20 -5.12
C LEU A 142 -13.79 -7.02 -3.91
N VAL A 143 -13.60 -6.38 -2.76
CA VAL A 143 -13.08 -7.02 -1.54
C VAL A 143 -14.22 -7.72 -0.80
N SER A 144 -14.01 -8.99 -0.45
CA SER A 144 -15.00 -9.79 0.29
C SER A 144 -14.90 -9.71 1.82
N THR A 145 -13.78 -9.24 2.37
CA THR A 145 -13.56 -9.12 3.82
C THR A 145 -13.96 -7.75 4.37
N SER A 146 -14.17 -7.65 5.69
CA SER A 146 -14.47 -6.37 6.35
C SER A 146 -13.32 -5.36 6.29
N HIS A 147 -12.09 -5.87 6.21
CA HIS A 147 -10.87 -5.10 6.09
C HIS A 147 -9.96 -5.74 5.05
N TYR A 148 -9.18 -4.94 4.35
CA TYR A 148 -8.14 -5.42 3.46
C TYR A 148 -6.83 -4.71 3.75
N LEU A 149 -5.73 -5.46 3.62
CA LEU A 149 -4.38 -4.94 3.73
C LEU A 149 -3.92 -4.47 2.36
N VAL A 150 -3.64 -3.18 2.25
CA VAL A 150 -3.06 -2.56 1.07
C VAL A 150 -1.55 -2.56 1.18
N LEU A 151 -0.89 -3.05 0.13
CA LEU A 151 0.55 -3.03 -0.04
C LEU A 151 0.89 -2.31 -1.35
N ASP A 152 1.72 -1.28 -1.26
CA ASP A 152 2.32 -0.67 -2.44
C ASP A 152 3.36 -1.63 -3.03
N SER A 153 3.76 -1.45 -4.30
CA SER A 153 4.69 -2.39 -4.95
C SER A 153 6.05 -2.45 -4.25
N ASP A 154 6.41 -1.43 -3.48
CA ASP A 154 7.63 -1.36 -2.70
C ASP A 154 7.49 -1.88 -1.26
N VAL A 155 6.37 -2.50 -0.88
CA VAL A 155 6.20 -3.05 0.48
C VAL A 155 6.37 -4.56 0.49
N LEU A 156 7.24 -5.05 1.37
CA LEU A 156 7.49 -6.48 1.58
C LEU A 156 7.12 -6.90 3.00
N LEU A 157 6.54 -8.09 3.13
CA LEU A 157 6.34 -8.71 4.44
C LEU A 157 7.65 -9.39 4.85
N VAL A 158 8.25 -8.96 5.97
CA VAL A 158 9.56 -9.47 6.43
C VAL A 158 9.49 -10.29 7.71
N ARG A 159 8.31 -10.34 8.35
CA ARG A 159 8.07 -11.13 9.55
C ARG A 159 6.94 -12.14 9.34
N PRO A 160 7.08 -13.37 9.84
CA PRO A 160 5.97 -14.32 9.84
C PRO A 160 4.73 -13.77 10.54
N LEU A 161 3.60 -13.78 9.84
CA LEU A 161 2.25 -13.59 10.35
C LEU A 161 1.60 -14.96 10.40
N SER A 162 1.48 -15.52 11.61
CA SER A 162 0.97 -16.86 11.83
C SER A 162 -0.48 -16.86 12.31
N ALA A 163 -1.12 -18.01 12.31
CA ALA A 163 -2.49 -18.14 12.82
C ALA A 163 -2.63 -17.81 14.32
N VAL A 164 -1.53 -17.73 15.07
CA VAL A 164 -1.54 -17.32 16.48
C VAL A 164 -1.24 -15.83 16.68
N THR A 165 -0.84 -15.11 15.62
CA THR A 165 -0.59 -13.66 15.66
C THR A 165 -1.61 -12.77 14.93
N PRO A 166 -2.89 -13.15 14.67
CA PRO A 166 -3.84 -12.25 14.02
C PRO A 166 -4.09 -10.98 14.83
N HIS A 167 -3.87 -11.03 16.15
CA HIS A 167 -3.97 -9.87 17.05
C HIS A 167 -2.96 -8.75 16.73
N TRP A 168 -1.90 -9.03 15.95
CA TRP A 168 -1.01 -8.00 15.43
C TRP A 168 -1.66 -7.17 14.32
N LEU A 169 -2.62 -7.73 13.57
CA LEU A 169 -3.39 -7.01 12.56
C LEU A 169 -4.76 -6.56 13.09
N PHE A 170 -5.35 -7.30 14.03
CA PHE A 170 -6.64 -7.00 14.66
C PHE A 170 -6.49 -7.05 16.17
N PRO A 171 -5.93 -6.00 16.79
CA PRO A 171 -5.69 -5.96 18.22
C PRO A 171 -6.98 -6.02 19.05
N GLN A 172 -8.13 -5.73 18.44
CA GLN A 172 -9.45 -5.91 19.02
C GLN A 172 -10.40 -6.55 18.00
N PRO A 173 -11.44 -7.29 18.43
CA PRO A 173 -12.38 -7.92 17.51
C PRO A 173 -13.00 -6.92 16.53
N GLY A 174 -12.87 -7.20 15.23
CA GLY A 174 -13.42 -6.36 14.17
C GLY A 174 -12.72 -5.02 13.96
N ARG A 175 -11.66 -4.69 14.73
CA ARG A 175 -10.94 -3.43 14.62
C ARG A 175 -9.50 -3.67 14.16
N ALA A 176 -9.18 -3.17 12.98
CA ALA A 176 -7.85 -3.30 12.40
C ALA A 176 -6.82 -2.38 13.09
N LEU A 177 -5.57 -2.83 13.14
CA LEU A 177 -4.44 -2.02 13.52
C LEU A 177 -4.32 -0.84 12.55
N TYR A 178 -4.25 0.37 13.08
CA TYR A 178 -3.76 1.52 12.34
C TYR A 178 -2.52 2.08 13.03
N GLN A 179 -1.58 2.59 12.23
CA GLN A 179 -0.39 3.26 12.72
C GLN A 179 -0.64 4.77 12.71
N PRO A 180 -0.91 5.42 13.86
CA PRO A 180 -1.09 6.86 13.88
C PRO A 180 0.21 7.56 13.49
N GLN A 181 0.09 8.62 12.69
CA GLN A 181 1.18 9.50 12.30
C GLN A 181 0.87 10.93 12.75
N ARG A 182 1.90 11.75 12.96
CA ARG A 182 1.75 13.20 13.16
C ARG A 182 1.32 13.85 11.86
N ARG A 183 0.25 14.65 11.88
CA ARG A 183 -0.26 15.40 10.72
C ARG A 183 0.83 16.24 10.06
N GLY A 184 1.72 16.85 10.85
CA GLY A 184 2.82 17.66 10.38
C GLY A 184 3.84 16.93 9.49
N ALA A 185 3.89 15.59 9.53
CA ALA A 185 4.78 14.81 8.66
C ALA A 185 4.39 14.91 7.16
N HIS A 186 3.13 15.23 6.88
CA HIS A 186 2.59 15.38 5.52
C HIS A 186 1.63 16.58 5.44
N ALA A 187 2.00 17.72 6.04
CA ALA A 187 1.12 18.88 6.17
C ALA A 187 0.49 19.33 4.83
N ASP A 188 1.28 19.35 3.75
CA ASP A 188 0.82 19.72 2.42
C ASP A 188 -0.22 18.74 1.86
N TRP A 189 -0.06 17.43 2.14
CA TRP A 189 -1.02 16.41 1.69
C TRP A 189 -2.37 16.58 2.36
N TRP A 190 -2.36 16.86 3.68
CA TRP A 190 -3.58 17.12 4.44
C TRP A 190 -4.27 18.38 3.94
N SER A 191 -3.55 19.50 3.86
CA SER A 191 -4.11 20.78 3.41
C SER A 191 -4.66 20.71 1.98
N ALA A 192 -3.92 20.08 1.06
CA ALA A 192 -4.37 19.94 -0.32
C ALA A 192 -5.60 19.02 -0.44
N THR A 193 -5.64 17.93 0.33
CA THR A 193 -6.81 17.02 0.35
C THR A 193 -8.03 17.70 0.95
N GLU A 194 -7.89 18.41 2.07
CA GLU A 194 -8.98 19.17 2.69
C GLU A 194 -9.55 20.23 1.75
N ALA A 195 -8.67 20.98 1.06
CA ALA A 195 -9.08 21.97 0.07
C ALA A 195 -9.82 21.33 -1.11
N ALA A 196 -9.27 20.24 -1.68
CA ALA A 196 -9.90 19.53 -2.79
C ALA A 196 -11.28 18.98 -2.43
N LEU A 197 -11.44 18.49 -1.20
CA LEU A 197 -12.70 17.91 -0.72
C LEU A 197 -13.66 18.95 -0.13
N GLY A 198 -13.22 20.18 0.14
CA GLY A 198 -14.02 21.19 0.84
C GLY A 198 -14.26 20.83 2.31
N LEU A 199 -13.30 20.18 2.95
CA LEU A 199 -13.38 19.70 4.35
C LEU A 199 -12.39 20.44 5.27
N ALA A 200 -11.88 21.60 4.84
CA ALA A 200 -10.96 22.42 5.64
C ALA A 200 -11.58 22.81 6.98
N GLY A 201 -10.80 22.69 8.06
CA GLY A 201 -11.23 23.01 9.42
C GLY A 201 -12.07 21.95 10.11
N CYS A 202 -12.41 20.84 9.44
CA CYS A 202 -13.12 19.74 10.10
C CYS A 202 -12.29 19.07 11.20
N LEU A 203 -11.02 18.79 10.91
CA LEU A 203 -10.10 18.20 11.87
C LEU A 203 -9.11 19.24 12.39
N SER A 204 -8.50 18.94 13.55
CA SER A 204 -7.43 19.78 14.09
C SER A 204 -6.30 19.95 13.06
N ALA A 205 -5.98 21.20 12.74
CA ALA A 205 -4.85 21.56 11.90
C ALA A 205 -3.49 21.50 12.65
N SER A 206 -3.49 21.11 13.92
CA SER A 206 -2.27 21.00 14.72
C SER A 206 -1.28 20.02 14.05
N PRO A 207 0.01 20.39 13.89
CA PRO A 207 1.04 19.47 13.41
C PRO A 207 1.21 18.22 14.28
N GLU A 208 0.79 18.30 15.56
CA GLU A 208 0.83 17.20 16.52
C GLU A 208 -0.41 16.31 16.49
N ALA A 209 -1.46 16.69 15.75
CA ALA A 209 -2.65 15.87 15.61
C ALA A 209 -2.29 14.49 15.08
N ARG A 210 -2.84 13.45 15.71
CA ARG A 210 -2.66 12.06 15.29
C ARG A 210 -3.66 11.74 14.20
N VAL A 211 -3.14 11.37 13.05
CA VAL A 211 -3.93 11.06 11.86
C VAL A 211 -3.59 9.66 11.34
N PHE A 212 -4.33 9.20 10.33
CA PHE A 212 -4.12 7.89 9.73
C PHE A 212 -2.78 7.87 9.00
N GLY A 213 -1.99 6.81 9.22
CA GLY A 213 -0.69 6.62 8.57
C GLY A 213 -0.80 6.17 7.12
N VAL A 214 0.35 6.00 6.47
CA VAL A 214 0.44 5.55 5.07
C VAL A 214 0.70 4.05 4.97
N THR A 215 0.84 3.54 3.75
CA THR A 215 1.10 2.12 3.43
C THR A 215 2.29 1.54 4.22
N PRO A 216 2.27 0.24 4.57
CA PRO A 216 1.12 -0.66 4.56
C PRO A 216 -0.03 -0.19 5.46
N ALA A 217 -1.25 -0.35 4.96
CA ALA A 217 -2.45 0.08 5.66
C ALA A 217 -3.53 -1.00 5.62
N LEU A 218 -4.14 -1.28 6.78
CA LEU A 218 -5.40 -2.01 6.85
C LEU A 218 -6.54 -1.01 6.69
N LEU A 219 -7.32 -1.14 5.64
CA LEU A 219 -8.48 -0.29 5.37
C LEU A 219 -9.75 -1.07 5.65
N ALA A 220 -10.72 -0.44 6.31
CA ALA A 220 -12.06 -0.97 6.40
C ALA A 220 -12.75 -0.81 5.06
N THR A 221 -13.30 -1.91 4.54
CA THR A 221 -13.93 -1.98 3.22
C THR A 221 -15.06 -0.96 3.08
N GLU A 222 -15.85 -0.81 4.13
CA GLU A 222 -16.96 0.14 4.16
C GLU A 222 -16.50 1.60 4.10
N LEU A 223 -15.47 1.96 4.87
CA LEU A 223 -14.92 3.33 4.90
C LEU A 223 -14.23 3.70 3.59
N ALA A 224 -13.52 2.74 2.97
CA ALA A 224 -12.92 2.93 1.65
C ALA A 224 -13.99 3.10 0.56
N ALA A 225 -15.06 2.31 0.60
CA ALA A 225 -16.19 2.45 -0.31
C ALA A 225 -16.92 3.78 -0.13
N ALA A 226 -17.12 4.22 1.12
CA ALA A 226 -17.69 5.53 1.41
C ALA A 226 -16.80 6.67 0.90
N THR A 227 -15.48 6.54 1.03
CA THR A 227 -14.50 7.50 0.50
C THR A 227 -14.58 7.60 -1.02
N ALA A 228 -14.64 6.46 -1.73
CA ALA A 228 -14.79 6.45 -3.18
C ALA A 228 -16.12 7.07 -3.64
N ARG A 229 -17.23 6.79 -2.95
CA ARG A 229 -18.52 7.45 -3.21
C ARG A 229 -18.45 8.95 -2.98
N PHE A 230 -17.84 9.38 -1.87
CA PHE A 230 -17.69 10.81 -1.58
C PHE A 230 -16.86 11.54 -2.65
N TRP A 231 -15.82 10.91 -3.19
CA TRP A 231 -15.10 11.45 -4.35
C TRP A 231 -15.99 11.56 -5.59
N ALA A 232 -16.81 10.54 -5.88
CA ALA A 232 -17.76 10.58 -7.00
C ALA A 232 -18.72 11.78 -6.87
N ASP A 233 -19.28 11.99 -5.68
CA ASP A 233 -20.21 13.08 -5.40
C ASP A 233 -19.50 14.43 -5.46
N ARG A 234 -18.38 14.57 -4.75
CA ARG A 234 -17.71 15.86 -4.55
C ARG A 234 -16.97 16.35 -5.78
N LEU A 235 -16.28 15.45 -6.49
CA LEU A 235 -15.39 15.80 -7.60
C LEU A 235 -16.02 15.47 -8.97
N GLY A 236 -17.02 14.59 -8.99
CA GLY A 236 -17.69 14.14 -10.20
C GLY A 236 -19.16 14.50 -10.31
N GLY A 237 -19.74 15.20 -9.33
CA GLY A 237 -21.18 15.51 -9.32
C GLY A 237 -22.06 14.26 -9.30
N GLY A 238 -21.60 13.20 -8.62
CA GLY A 238 -22.24 11.89 -8.54
C GLY A 238 -21.76 10.90 -9.62
N SER A 239 -20.98 11.36 -10.61
CA SER A 239 -20.39 10.50 -11.64
C SER A 239 -18.97 10.09 -11.27
N TRP A 240 -18.77 8.79 -11.01
CA TRP A 240 -17.43 8.25 -10.76
C TRP A 240 -16.46 8.51 -11.92
N ALA A 241 -16.90 8.33 -13.17
CA ALA A 241 -16.08 8.60 -14.36
C ALA A 241 -15.66 10.08 -14.44
N ALA A 242 -16.54 11.02 -14.06
CA ALA A 242 -16.19 12.43 -13.99
C ALA A 242 -15.18 12.70 -12.86
N ALA A 243 -15.35 12.08 -11.69
CA ALA A 243 -14.38 12.18 -10.60
C ALA A 243 -13.00 11.66 -11.02
N LEU A 244 -12.91 10.53 -11.73
CA LEU A 244 -11.63 10.04 -12.26
C LEU A 244 -10.95 11.05 -13.19
N ARG A 245 -11.71 11.70 -14.09
CA ARG A 245 -11.19 12.77 -14.95
C ARG A 245 -10.74 14.00 -14.18
N ALA A 246 -11.37 14.29 -13.04
CA ALA A 246 -10.98 15.38 -12.16
C ALA A 246 -9.75 15.06 -11.29
N MET A 247 -9.52 13.78 -10.94
CA MET A 247 -8.46 13.38 -10.01
C MET A 247 -7.17 12.96 -10.71
N LEU A 248 -7.25 12.12 -11.74
CA LEU A 248 -6.12 11.40 -12.30
C LEU A 248 -5.11 12.21 -13.15
N PRO A 249 -5.49 13.32 -13.83
CA PRO A 249 -4.53 14.09 -14.60
C PRO A 249 -3.39 14.65 -13.74
N ARG A 250 -2.19 14.79 -14.32
CA ARG A 250 -1.01 15.33 -13.62
C ARG A 250 -1.22 16.72 -13.01
N GLY A 251 -2.00 17.59 -13.66
CA GLY A 251 -2.32 18.94 -13.20
C GLY A 251 -3.53 19.05 -12.26
N ALA A 252 -4.24 17.96 -12.01
CA ALA A 252 -5.39 17.97 -11.11
C ALA A 252 -4.97 18.26 -9.65
N PRO A 253 -5.91 18.68 -8.77
CA PRO A 253 -5.66 18.82 -7.34
C PRO A 253 -4.96 17.60 -6.75
N PHE A 254 -4.04 17.85 -5.83
CA PHE A 254 -3.35 16.79 -5.11
C PHE A 254 -4.20 16.37 -3.91
N LEU A 255 -4.75 15.16 -4.00
CA LEU A 255 -5.46 14.52 -2.90
C LEU A 255 -4.81 13.16 -2.65
N THR A 256 -4.73 12.75 -1.39
CA THR A 256 -4.26 11.41 -1.05
C THR A 256 -5.41 10.56 -0.53
N GLU A 257 -5.33 9.27 -0.80
CA GLU A 257 -6.28 8.27 -0.36
C GLU A 257 -6.35 8.17 1.17
N TYR A 258 -5.22 8.26 1.88
CA TYR A 258 -5.18 8.14 3.34
C TYR A 258 -5.73 9.38 4.04
N CYS A 259 -5.42 10.58 3.53
CA CYS A 259 -6.03 11.81 4.02
C CYS A 259 -7.54 11.78 3.77
N SER A 260 -7.96 11.37 2.57
CA SER A 260 -9.39 11.29 2.21
C SER A 260 -10.13 10.27 3.07
N TYR A 261 -9.54 9.10 3.29
CA TYR A 261 -10.11 8.02 4.11
C TYR A 261 -10.37 8.49 5.54
N HIS A 262 -9.38 9.16 6.16
CA HIS A 262 -9.53 9.70 7.51
C HIS A 262 -10.56 10.84 7.54
N LEU A 263 -10.47 11.81 6.62
CA LEU A 263 -11.39 12.95 6.57
C LEU A 263 -12.83 12.50 6.34
N VAL A 264 -13.09 11.62 5.38
CA VAL A 264 -14.45 11.12 5.13
C VAL A 264 -14.98 10.37 6.35
N SER A 265 -14.15 9.53 6.98
CA SER A 265 -14.54 8.80 8.19
C SER A 265 -14.98 9.76 9.32
N GLU A 266 -14.15 10.74 9.67
CA GLU A 266 -14.42 11.60 10.82
C GLU A 266 -15.36 12.78 10.51
N CYS A 267 -15.27 13.36 9.31
CA CYS A 267 -15.99 14.58 8.93
C CYS A 267 -17.35 14.32 8.30
N VAL A 268 -17.47 13.24 7.52
CA VAL A 268 -18.65 12.96 6.70
C VAL A 268 -19.52 11.89 7.36
N LEU A 269 -18.90 10.81 7.83
CA LEU A 269 -19.62 9.72 8.50
C LEU A 269 -19.84 9.98 10.01
N GLY A 270 -19.09 10.92 10.57
CA GLY A 270 -19.27 11.43 11.93
C GLY A 270 -18.07 11.12 12.84
N SER A 271 -17.87 11.98 13.83
CA SER A 271 -16.72 11.86 14.74
C SER A 271 -16.73 10.53 15.50
N GLY A 272 -15.56 9.92 15.63
CA GLY A 272 -15.37 8.62 16.28
C GLY A 272 -15.61 7.43 15.36
N THR A 273 -15.89 7.64 14.07
CA THR A 273 -16.16 6.55 13.12
C THR A 273 -14.90 5.75 12.86
N LEU A 274 -13.74 6.41 12.72
CA LEU A 274 -12.47 5.72 12.48
C LEU A 274 -12.14 4.76 13.63
N GLU A 275 -12.40 5.15 14.88
CA GLU A 275 -12.19 4.31 16.06
C GLU A 275 -13.13 3.10 16.11
N ARG A 276 -14.28 3.11 15.42
CA ARG A 276 -15.14 1.92 15.34
C ARG A 276 -14.53 0.81 14.50
N TYR A 277 -13.71 1.15 13.52
CA TYR A 277 -13.07 0.20 12.60
C TYR A 277 -11.58 -0.01 12.91
N HIS A 278 -10.95 0.91 13.63
CA HIS A 278 -9.53 0.86 13.89
C HIS A 278 -9.22 0.91 15.38
N ALA A 279 -8.13 0.24 15.75
CA ALA A 279 -7.60 0.26 17.10
C ALA A 279 -6.10 0.60 17.06
N PRO A 280 -5.62 1.34 18.07
CA PRO A 280 -4.20 1.64 18.16
C PRO A 280 -3.41 0.35 18.41
N ARG A 281 -2.11 0.40 18.10
CA ARG A 281 -1.16 -0.67 18.40
C ARG A 281 -1.18 -1.03 19.89
N LEU A 282 -1.26 -2.33 20.19
CA LEU A 282 -1.08 -2.81 21.56
C LEU A 282 0.39 -2.61 22.00
N PRO A 283 0.64 -2.35 23.29
CA PRO A 283 1.99 -2.38 23.83
C PRO A 283 2.69 -3.71 23.49
N GLY A 284 3.91 -3.65 22.96
CA GLY A 284 4.70 -4.82 22.57
C GLY A 284 4.32 -5.47 21.22
N ALA A 285 3.20 -5.10 20.59
CA ALA A 285 2.90 -5.55 19.24
C ALA A 285 3.87 -4.92 18.22
N PRO A 286 4.24 -5.62 17.14
CA PRO A 286 5.14 -5.06 16.13
C PRO A 286 4.51 -3.83 15.45
N ARG A 287 5.36 -2.93 14.95
CA ARG A 287 4.93 -1.82 14.10
C ARG A 287 4.49 -2.37 12.75
N LEU A 288 3.48 -1.75 12.14
CA LEU A 288 3.14 -2.08 10.74
C LEU A 288 4.37 -1.85 9.86
N TYR A 289 5.02 -0.70 9.97
CA TYR A 289 6.25 -0.44 9.22
C TYR A 289 7.10 0.64 9.88
N GLN A 290 8.38 0.61 9.55
CA GLN A 290 9.29 1.75 9.60
C GLN A 290 10.40 1.47 8.58
N GLY A 291 10.19 1.87 7.33
CA GLY A 291 11.18 1.73 6.27
C GLY A 291 11.57 3.12 5.76
N LEU A 292 12.71 3.65 6.20
CA LEU A 292 13.44 4.62 5.41
C LEU A 292 14.61 3.88 4.78
N TRP A 293 14.65 3.84 3.45
CA TRP A 293 15.86 3.53 2.71
C TRP A 293 16.86 4.66 2.99
N ARG A 294 17.74 4.50 3.99
CA ARG A 294 18.74 5.52 4.31
C ARG A 294 19.85 5.45 3.27
N GLY A 295 19.97 6.51 2.46
CA GLY A 295 21.20 6.76 1.73
C GLY A 295 22.37 6.79 2.71
N ARG A 296 23.48 6.12 2.36
CA ARG A 296 24.70 6.16 3.16
C ARG A 296 25.08 7.63 3.33
N ARG A 297 24.93 8.21 4.53
CA ARG A 297 25.60 9.49 4.80
C ARG A 297 27.07 9.20 4.56
N ARG A 298 27.67 9.87 3.57
CA ARG A 298 29.13 9.95 3.51
C ARG A 298 29.50 10.45 4.90
N ALA A 299 30.11 9.59 5.72
CA ALA A 299 30.82 10.06 6.88
C ALA A 299 31.76 11.12 6.32
N ASP A 300 31.55 12.37 6.70
CA ASP A 300 32.45 13.44 6.33
C ASP A 300 33.85 12.91 6.60
N ARG A 301 34.64 12.74 5.53
CA ARG A 301 36.08 12.60 5.64
C ARG A 301 36.53 13.91 6.27
N LYS A 302 36.50 13.99 7.60
CA LYS A 302 37.43 14.78 8.39
C LYS A 302 38.81 14.12 8.22
N GLY A 303 39.33 14.19 7.00
CA GLY A 303 40.75 14.23 6.76
C GLY A 303 41.15 15.69 6.91
N SER A 304 41.10 16.21 8.14
CA SER A 304 41.93 17.36 8.45
C SER A 304 43.30 16.76 8.69
N ALA A 305 44.20 17.01 7.75
CA ALA A 305 45.62 16.79 7.94
C ALA A 305 46.06 17.47 9.23
N ASP A 306 46.90 16.77 9.99
CA ASP A 306 47.74 17.36 11.02
C ASP A 306 48.62 18.42 10.35
N GLY A 307 48.17 19.67 10.43
CA GLY A 307 48.95 20.86 10.18
C GLY A 307 49.36 21.42 11.54
N ASP A 308 50.53 20.99 11.99
CA ASP A 308 51.24 21.58 13.12
C ASP A 308 51.63 23.02 12.77
N GLY A 309 51.22 23.98 13.61
CA GLY A 309 51.40 25.41 13.35
C GLY A 309 50.74 26.26 14.43
N GLY A 310 51.49 26.52 15.50
CA GLY A 310 51.03 27.29 16.65
C GLY A 310 50.83 28.78 16.42
N GLY A 311 50.20 29.43 17.41
CA GLY A 311 50.30 30.88 17.60
C GLY A 311 49.03 31.57 18.11
N GLY A 312 48.93 31.73 19.43
CA GLY A 312 48.59 33.01 20.06
C GLY A 312 47.13 33.52 20.10
N GLY A 313 46.61 33.65 21.33
CA GLY A 313 46.06 34.94 21.79
C GLY A 313 44.53 35.12 21.85
N GLY A 314 43.98 34.98 23.06
CA GLY A 314 43.11 35.99 23.69
C GLY A 314 41.63 36.10 23.29
N GLY A 315 40.76 36.09 24.32
CA GLY A 315 39.51 36.85 24.30
C GLY A 315 38.26 36.04 24.66
N GLY A 316 37.61 36.40 25.76
CA GLY A 316 36.44 35.69 26.30
C GLY A 316 35.16 35.91 25.51
N GLY A 317 34.12 35.14 25.85
CA GLY A 317 32.80 35.34 25.27
C GLY A 317 31.83 34.19 25.52
N SER A 318 30.96 34.37 26.50
CA SER A 318 29.79 33.57 26.84
C SER A 318 28.87 33.28 25.64
N GLY A 319 28.33 32.06 25.57
CA GLY A 319 27.24 31.73 24.65
C GLY A 319 26.88 30.24 24.63
N GLY A 320 26.13 29.78 25.63
CA GLY A 320 25.57 28.43 25.66
C GLY A 320 24.59 28.20 24.51
N ASN A 321 25.06 27.53 23.46
CA ASN A 321 24.25 27.20 22.29
C ASN A 321 23.65 25.79 22.47
N LYS A 322 22.32 25.74 22.67
CA LYS A 322 21.54 24.50 22.65
C LYS A 322 21.62 23.88 21.27
N THR A 323 22.15 22.66 21.20
CA THR A 323 22.12 21.80 20.02
C THR A 323 20.70 21.31 19.76
N SER A 324 19.88 22.12 19.10
CA SER A 324 18.72 21.62 18.37
C SER A 324 19.23 20.77 17.20
N GLY A 325 19.07 19.46 17.29
CA GLY A 325 19.44 18.51 16.24
C GLY A 325 18.77 18.87 14.92
N GLY A 326 19.53 19.54 14.06
CA GLY A 326 19.12 19.86 12.69
C GLY A 326 18.91 18.57 11.91
N GLY A 327 17.64 18.28 11.62
CA GLY A 327 17.26 17.35 10.57
C GLY A 327 17.69 17.91 9.23
N GLY A 328 18.98 17.78 8.91
CA GLY A 328 19.49 18.09 7.58
C GLY A 328 18.75 17.25 6.55
N ALA A 329 18.17 17.91 5.54
CA ALA A 329 17.56 17.26 4.40
C ALA A 329 18.59 16.29 3.80
N VAL A 330 18.29 14.99 3.89
CA VAL A 330 19.12 13.96 3.25
C VAL A 330 18.88 14.08 1.75
N GLU A 331 19.90 14.39 0.96
CA GLU A 331 19.80 14.36 -0.50
C GLU A 331 19.52 12.92 -0.97
N TRP A 332 18.31 12.67 -1.48
CA TRP A 332 17.81 11.36 -1.88
C TRP A 332 18.36 10.84 -3.23
N HIS A 333 19.28 11.56 -3.86
CA HIS A 333 19.70 11.31 -5.24
C HIS A 333 20.93 10.40 -5.41
N GLN A 334 21.57 9.95 -4.33
CA GLN A 334 22.77 9.11 -4.45
C GLN A 334 22.43 7.61 -4.49
N PRO A 335 22.92 6.84 -5.50
CA PRO A 335 22.79 5.38 -5.52
C PRO A 335 23.53 4.75 -4.34
N GLY A 336 22.86 3.88 -3.57
CA GLY A 336 23.53 3.04 -2.55
C GLY A 336 22.92 3.03 -1.14
N GLY A 337 21.60 3.12 -0.99
CA GLY A 337 20.96 2.76 0.27
C GLY A 337 21.05 1.25 0.53
N ARG A 338 20.99 0.86 1.81
CA ARG A 338 20.77 -0.52 2.22
C ARG A 338 19.39 -0.60 2.87
N ALA A 339 18.69 -1.71 2.67
CA ALA A 339 17.53 -2.04 3.49
C ALA A 339 18.01 -2.28 4.93
N GLU A 340 17.59 -1.44 5.86
CA GLU A 340 17.75 -1.71 7.30
C GLU A 340 16.49 -2.45 7.77
N VAL A 341 16.67 -3.67 8.27
CA VAL A 341 15.56 -4.44 8.84
C VAL A 341 15.25 -3.87 10.21
N CYS A 342 14.05 -3.35 10.37
CA CYS A 342 13.54 -2.88 11.64
C CYS A 342 13.24 -4.09 12.57
N GLU A 343 13.86 -4.10 13.76
CA GLU A 343 13.77 -5.21 14.72
C GLU A 343 12.35 -5.50 15.23
N ASP A 344 11.43 -4.53 15.17
CA ASP A 344 10.04 -4.66 15.62
C ASP A 344 9.00 -4.46 14.51
N CYS A 345 9.37 -4.52 13.22
CA CYS A 345 8.45 -4.29 12.11
C CYS A 345 7.89 -5.58 11.49
N LEU A 346 6.64 -5.50 11.02
CA LEU A 346 6.01 -6.53 10.19
C LEU A 346 6.41 -6.40 8.72
N PHE A 347 6.37 -5.18 8.21
CA PHE A 347 6.62 -4.88 6.82
C PHE A 347 7.85 -3.97 6.65
N LEU A 348 8.54 -4.16 5.54
CA LEU A 348 9.65 -3.35 5.08
C LEU A 348 9.22 -2.58 3.84
N VAL A 349 9.44 -1.26 3.83
CA VAL A 349 9.25 -0.44 2.64
C VAL A 349 10.59 -0.31 1.92
N VAL A 350 10.65 -0.83 0.72
CA VAL A 350 11.79 -0.87 -0.20
C VAL A 350 11.66 0.30 -1.17
N GLN A 351 11.77 1.52 -0.65
CA GLN A 351 11.78 2.70 -1.52
C GLN A 351 13.02 2.62 -2.42
N SER A 352 12.83 2.22 -3.68
CA SER A 352 13.88 2.48 -4.66
C SER A 352 13.83 3.98 -4.93
N ASN A 353 14.94 4.66 -4.67
CA ASN A 353 15.13 5.97 -5.27
C ASN A 353 14.91 5.84 -6.78
N ALA A 354 14.35 6.87 -7.41
CA ALA A 354 14.37 6.98 -8.87
C ALA A 354 15.84 6.93 -9.32
N GLY A 355 16.26 5.82 -9.92
CA GLY A 355 17.63 5.62 -10.41
C GLY A 355 18.38 4.38 -9.91
N VAL A 356 17.83 3.57 -9.00
CA VAL A 356 18.41 2.26 -8.67
C VAL A 356 17.90 1.20 -9.66
N PRO A 357 18.77 0.47 -10.39
CA PRO A 357 18.33 -0.58 -11.30
C PRO A 357 17.56 -1.69 -10.55
N GLU A 358 16.47 -2.16 -11.14
CA GLU A 358 15.61 -3.22 -10.57
C GLU A 358 16.41 -4.47 -10.18
N ALA A 359 17.34 -4.92 -11.03
CA ALA A 359 18.21 -6.07 -10.76
C ALA A 359 19.01 -5.93 -9.45
N ARG A 360 19.40 -4.71 -9.07
CA ARG A 360 20.09 -4.46 -7.81
C ARG A 360 19.14 -4.54 -6.62
N VAL A 361 17.94 -3.98 -6.76
CA VAL A 361 16.89 -4.10 -5.73
C VAL A 361 16.58 -5.58 -5.48
N VAL A 362 16.40 -6.36 -6.56
CA VAL A 362 16.15 -7.81 -6.46
C VAL A 362 17.31 -8.52 -5.76
N SER A 363 18.57 -8.27 -6.15
CA SER A 363 19.73 -8.91 -5.51
C SER A 363 19.88 -8.56 -4.02
N ASP A 364 19.66 -7.28 -3.64
CA ASP A 364 19.70 -6.86 -2.23
C ASP A 364 18.57 -7.55 -1.43
N LEU A 365 17.39 -7.71 -2.02
CA LEU A 365 16.28 -8.45 -1.40
C LEU A 365 16.60 -9.94 -1.26
N GLU A 366 17.14 -10.57 -2.31
CA GLU A 366 17.58 -11.96 -2.25
C GLU A 366 18.56 -12.19 -1.10
N GLN A 367 19.53 -11.29 -0.88
CA GLN A 367 20.46 -11.37 0.26
C GLN A 367 19.75 -11.26 1.61
N VAL A 368 18.79 -10.33 1.76
CA VAL A 368 18.00 -10.16 2.99
C VAL A 368 17.18 -11.41 3.31
N PHE A 369 16.66 -12.09 2.30
CA PHE A 369 15.83 -13.29 2.47
C PHE A 369 16.60 -14.62 2.36
N ALA A 370 17.87 -14.62 1.97
CA ALA A 370 18.69 -15.85 1.88
C ALA A 370 19.21 -16.32 3.25
N GLY A 371 19.18 -15.44 4.26
CA GLY A 371 19.31 -15.81 5.68
C GLY A 371 18.00 -16.35 6.24
#